data_AF-A0A0N5AH18-F1
#
_entry.id   AF-A0A0N5AH18-F1
#
_cell.length_a   1.000
_cell.length_b   1.000
_cell.length_c   1.000
_cell.angle_alpha   90.00
_cell.angle_beta   90.00
_cell.angle_gamma   90.00
#
_symmetry.space_group_name_H-M   'P 1'
#
loop_
_entity.id
_entity.type
_entity.pdbx_description
1 polymer ?
#
loop_
_entity_poly.entity_id
_entity_poly.type
_entity_poly.pdbx_seq_one_letter_code
_entity_poly.pdbx_strand_id
1 'polypeptide(L)'
;MMTAMSSAMSMPRRTSRRLSDFSDIAYLTVAFNGFSLTEKQKQLIKIGYKKWSESTTVTVGEWVYQYIFHKFPSVKGKFAKDEKSLAENQRRITDIIEMAVESVDSLDDSLGSFLVSYSSENGFLGESEGFDRGYWEIVSEALCQLSRHFPVKSHKSDTVLAWRIVILFVINKIEYGFNLDEKLTDHSG
;
A
#
# COMPACT_ATOMS: atom_id res chain seq x y z
N MET A 1 57.07 36.75 13.74
CA MET A 1 56.43 35.87 12.74
C MET A 1 55.53 34.90 13.50
N MET A 2 54.21 34.97 13.21
CA MET A 2 53.10 34.07 13.59
C MET A 2 52.74 33.83 15.07
N THR A 3 51.67 34.53 15.49
CA THR A 3 50.65 34.12 16.46
C THR A 3 49.85 32.93 15.94
N ALA A 4 49.73 31.85 16.72
CA ALA A 4 48.75 30.78 16.48
C ALA A 4 47.58 30.94 17.47
N MET A 5 46.46 31.47 16.97
CA MET A 5 45.17 31.43 17.66
C MET A 5 44.57 30.04 17.47
N SER A 6 44.44 29.26 18.54
CA SER A 6 43.61 28.04 18.53
C SER A 6 42.15 28.46 18.64
N SER A 7 41.47 28.54 17.49
CA SER A 7 40.01 28.61 17.43
C SER A 7 39.42 27.28 17.88
N ALA A 8 38.85 27.25 19.08
CA ALA A 8 37.94 26.19 19.51
C ALA A 8 36.69 26.23 18.61
N MET A 9 36.64 25.36 17.60
CA MET A 9 35.42 25.17 16.81
C MET A 9 34.40 24.45 17.69
N SER A 10 33.44 25.22 18.19
CA SER A 10 32.21 24.72 18.78
C SER A 10 31.53 23.76 17.82
N MET A 11 31.37 22.49 18.21
CA MET A 11 30.57 21.54 17.45
C MET A 11 29.12 22.04 17.32
N PRO A 12 28.51 22.00 16.13
CA PRO A 12 27.09 22.28 16.00
C PRO A 12 26.31 21.18 16.74
N ARG A 13 25.49 21.59 17.73
CA ARG A 13 24.42 20.77 18.28
C ARG A 13 23.64 20.18 17.11
N ARG A 14 23.64 18.86 16.96
CA ARG A 14 22.74 18.12 16.07
C ARG A 14 21.30 18.35 16.51
N THR A 15 20.70 19.43 16.04
CA THR A 15 19.26 19.53 15.83
C THR A 15 18.98 19.17 14.38
N SER A 16 18.59 17.92 14.14
CA SER A 16 17.87 17.57 12.91
C SER A 16 16.90 16.45 13.23
N ARG A 17 15.71 16.85 13.66
CA ARG A 17 14.49 16.06 13.48
C ARG A 17 13.98 16.39 12.07
N ARG A 18 13.59 15.34 11.33
CA ARG A 18 12.76 15.32 10.11
C ARG A 18 13.43 15.66 8.77
N LEU A 19 14.23 14.73 8.25
CA LEU A 19 14.44 14.57 6.80
C LEU A 19 14.50 13.07 6.45
N SER A 20 13.49 12.30 6.85
CA SER A 20 13.47 10.83 6.73
C SER A 20 12.36 10.26 5.84
N ASP A 21 11.90 10.96 4.80
CA ASP A 21 10.79 10.43 3.98
C ASP A 21 11.03 10.48 2.46
N PHE A 22 12.10 11.12 1.95
CA PHE A 22 12.32 11.22 0.49
C PHE A 22 13.34 10.23 -0.07
N SER A 23 14.21 9.63 0.76
CA SER A 23 15.09 8.54 0.32
C SER A 23 14.31 7.27 -0.04
N ASP A 24 13.26 7.00 0.73
CA ASP A 24 12.33 5.89 0.48
C ASP A 24 11.56 6.13 -0.81
N ILE A 25 11.10 7.38 -1.04
CA ILE A 25 10.44 7.76 -2.29
C ILE A 25 11.40 7.61 -3.47
N ALA A 26 12.65 8.07 -3.39
CA ALA A 26 13.62 7.92 -4.47
C ALA A 26 13.95 6.45 -4.78
N TYR A 27 14.06 5.58 -3.77
CA TYR A 27 14.21 4.14 -3.99
C TYR A 27 12.96 3.52 -4.62
N LEU A 28 11.76 3.95 -4.22
CA LEU A 28 10.49 3.55 -4.82
C LEU A 28 10.35 4.04 -6.28
N THR A 29 10.89 5.21 -6.62
CA THR A 29 10.88 5.80 -7.97
C THR A 29 11.93 5.18 -8.90
N VAL A 30 13.02 4.60 -8.38
CA VAL A 30 14.01 3.88 -9.22
C VAL A 30 13.52 2.45 -9.53
N ALA A 31 12.66 1.86 -8.70
CA ALA A 31 11.96 0.61 -8.98
C ALA A 31 10.79 0.75 -9.99
N PHE A 32 10.64 1.93 -10.61
CA PHE A 32 9.46 2.31 -11.40
C PHE A 32 9.50 1.84 -12.87
N ASN A 33 10.50 1.04 -13.26
CA ASN A 33 10.54 0.33 -14.55
C ASN A 33 10.17 -1.16 -14.45
N GLY A 34 9.58 -1.56 -13.33
CA GLY A 34 9.14 -2.93 -13.08
C GLY A 34 9.24 -3.19 -11.59
N PHE A 35 8.09 -3.45 -10.95
CA PHE A 35 8.03 -3.77 -9.53
C PHE A 35 8.89 -5.00 -9.24
N SER A 36 10.11 -4.76 -8.77
CA SER A 36 11.10 -5.80 -8.51
C SER A 36 11.35 -5.87 -7.01
N LEU A 37 10.80 -6.92 -6.39
CA LEU A 37 11.16 -7.33 -5.04
C LEU A 37 12.35 -8.29 -5.14
N THR A 38 13.36 -8.07 -4.30
CA THR A 38 14.42 -9.07 -4.12
C THR A 38 13.85 -10.36 -3.52
N GLU A 39 14.47 -11.51 -3.75
CA GLU A 39 14.05 -12.79 -3.15
C GLU A 39 13.91 -12.70 -1.63
N LYS A 40 14.84 -11.98 -0.97
CA LYS A 40 14.75 -11.72 0.47
C LYS A 40 13.47 -10.96 0.84
N GLN A 41 13.11 -9.91 0.09
CA GLN A 41 11.91 -9.13 0.35
C GLN A 41 10.62 -9.94 0.14
N LYS A 42 10.56 -10.75 -0.93
CA LYS A 42 9.45 -11.67 -1.18
C LYS A 42 9.23 -12.62 0.01
N GLN A 43 10.31 -13.23 0.50
CA GLN A 43 10.25 -14.11 1.68
C GLN A 43 9.81 -13.38 2.95
N LEU A 44 10.30 -12.15 3.17
CA LEU A 44 9.89 -11.33 4.31
C LEU A 44 8.39 -11.01 4.29
N ILE A 45 7.82 -10.74 3.11
CA ILE A 45 6.38 -10.51 2.94
C ILE A 45 5.60 -11.79 3.26
N LYS A 46 5.93 -12.91 2.62
CA LYS A 46 5.22 -14.19 2.83
C LYS A 46 5.23 -14.60 4.30
N ILE A 47 6.39 -14.56 4.95
CA ILE A 47 6.53 -14.95 6.36
C ILE A 47 5.82 -13.94 7.28
N GLY A 48 5.99 -12.64 7.04
CA GLY A 48 5.40 -11.58 7.85
C GLY A 48 3.88 -11.61 7.83
N TYR A 49 3.31 -11.71 6.62
CA TYR A 49 1.87 -11.80 6.41
C TYR A 49 1.29 -13.08 7.00
N LYS A 50 1.88 -14.24 6.69
CA LYS A 50 1.43 -15.54 7.22
C LYS A 50 1.39 -15.55 8.75
N LYS A 51 2.44 -15.09 9.42
CA LYS A 51 2.45 -15.05 10.88
C LYS A 51 1.41 -14.09 11.45
N TRP A 52 1.17 -12.97 10.77
CA TRP A 52 0.13 -12.04 11.18
C TRP A 52 -1.24 -12.67 11.05
N SER A 53 -1.57 -13.26 9.90
CA SER A 53 -2.88 -13.89 9.66
C SER A 53 -3.12 -15.08 10.60
N GLU A 54 -2.10 -15.89 10.90
CA GLU A 54 -2.21 -16.98 11.89
C GLU A 54 -2.38 -16.47 13.34
N SER A 55 -2.00 -15.22 13.62
CA SER A 55 -2.05 -14.63 14.98
C SER A 55 -3.34 -13.89 15.29
N THR A 56 -4.25 -13.73 14.32
CA THR A 56 -5.48 -12.98 14.47
C THR A 56 -6.66 -13.70 13.84
N THR A 57 -7.86 -13.42 14.32
CA THR A 57 -9.11 -13.86 13.67
C THR A 57 -9.66 -12.83 12.69
N VAL A 58 -9.00 -11.66 12.57
CA VAL A 58 -9.44 -10.54 11.75
C VAL A 58 -8.80 -10.64 10.37
N THR A 59 -9.63 -10.63 9.33
CA THR A 59 -9.18 -10.59 7.94
C THR A 59 -8.53 -9.25 7.59
N VAL A 60 -7.82 -9.19 6.47
CA VAL A 60 -7.20 -7.93 6.02
C VAL A 60 -8.23 -6.84 5.79
N GLY A 61 -9.33 -7.17 5.12
CA GLY A 61 -10.38 -6.20 4.82
C GLY A 61 -11.06 -5.68 6.07
N GLU A 62 -11.39 -6.56 7.03
CA GLU A 62 -11.93 -6.13 8.32
C GLU A 62 -10.96 -5.19 9.05
N TRP A 63 -9.67 -5.55 9.08
CA TRP A 63 -8.64 -4.71 9.70
C TRP A 63 -8.53 -3.34 9.01
N VAL A 64 -8.56 -3.30 7.68
CA VAL A 64 -8.54 -2.06 6.89
C VAL A 64 -9.72 -1.17 7.25
N TYR A 65 -10.94 -1.71 7.27
CA TYR A 65 -12.11 -0.92 7.61
C TYR A 65 -12.13 -0.47 9.07
N GLN A 66 -11.63 -1.28 10.01
CA GLN A 66 -11.42 -0.86 11.39
C GLN A 66 -10.46 0.32 11.47
N TYR A 67 -9.34 0.27 10.73
CA TYR A 67 -8.38 1.37 10.64
C TYR A 67 -9.03 2.64 10.05
N ILE A 68 -9.74 2.50 8.92
CA ILE A 68 -10.40 3.61 8.23
C ILE A 68 -11.44 4.26 9.13
N PHE A 69 -12.30 3.49 9.80
CA PHE A 69 -13.34 4.06 10.67
C PHE A 69 -12.76 4.73 11.91
N HIS A 70 -11.60 4.28 12.39
CA HIS A 70 -10.90 4.93 13.48
C HIS A 70 -10.26 6.26 13.04
N LYS A 71 -9.60 6.27 11.88
CA LYS A 71 -8.83 7.43 11.40
C LYS A 71 -9.66 8.47 10.65
N PHE A 72 -10.68 8.01 9.92
CA PHE A 72 -11.59 8.82 9.11
C PHE A 72 -13.04 8.55 9.52
N PRO A 73 -13.49 9.01 10.71
CA PRO A 73 -14.84 8.72 11.21
C PRO A 73 -15.96 9.18 10.28
N SER A 74 -15.73 10.23 9.48
CA SER A 74 -16.67 10.71 8.46
C SER A 74 -16.98 9.68 7.38
N VAL A 75 -16.03 8.79 7.06
CA VAL A 75 -16.18 7.74 6.06
C VAL A 75 -17.08 6.61 6.57
N LYS A 76 -17.11 6.38 7.89
CA LYS A 76 -17.97 5.36 8.52
C LYS A 76 -19.44 5.55 8.16
N GLY A 77 -19.91 6.78 8.07
CA GLY A 77 -21.31 7.09 7.71
C GLY A 77 -21.70 6.70 6.28
N LYS A 78 -20.73 6.55 5.36
CA LYS A 78 -20.97 6.07 3.99
C LYS A 78 -21.21 4.55 3.97
N PHE A 79 -20.41 3.79 4.72
CA PHE A 79 -20.46 2.33 4.72
C PHE A 79 -21.41 1.72 5.75
N ALA A 80 -21.78 2.46 6.80
CA ALA A 80 -22.68 1.98 7.86
C ALA A 80 -24.15 1.79 7.42
N LYS A 81 -24.52 2.21 6.21
CA LYS A 81 -25.89 2.11 5.70
C LYS A 81 -26.18 0.77 5.02
N ASP A 82 -25.15 0.01 4.67
CA ASP A 82 -25.26 -1.29 4.01
C ASP A 82 -24.20 -2.25 4.53
N GLU A 83 -24.58 -3.06 5.53
CA GLU A 83 -23.69 -4.06 6.13
C GLU A 83 -23.26 -5.15 5.14
N LYS A 84 -24.11 -5.46 4.16
CA LYS A 84 -23.82 -6.48 3.16
C LYS A 84 -22.74 -5.98 2.20
N SER A 85 -22.89 -4.76 1.69
CA SER A 85 -21.87 -4.12 0.86
C SER A 85 -20.54 -4.00 1.62
N LEU A 86 -20.57 -3.60 2.89
CA LEU A 86 -19.36 -3.54 3.71
C LEU A 86 -18.64 -4.89 3.80
N ALA A 87 -19.37 -5.98 4.06
CA ALA A 87 -18.81 -7.32 4.14
C ALA A 87 -18.21 -7.79 2.80
N GLU A 88 -18.89 -7.50 1.68
CA GLU A 88 -18.39 -7.77 0.34
C GLU A 88 -17.09 -7.02 0.05
N ASN A 89 -16.97 -5.77 0.50
CA ASN A 89 -15.77 -4.95 0.29
C ASN A 89 -14.59 -5.42 1.13
N GLN A 90 -14.85 -5.79 2.38
CA GLN A 90 -13.85 -6.40 3.24
C GLN A 90 -13.33 -7.69 2.61
N ARG A 91 -14.21 -8.52 2.07
CA ARG A 91 -13.82 -9.74 1.36
C ARG A 91 -12.98 -9.44 0.12
N ARG A 92 -13.42 -8.52 -0.74
CA ARG A 92 -12.68 -8.11 -1.95
C ARG A 92 -11.25 -7.64 -1.63
N ILE A 93 -11.08 -6.77 -0.63
CA ILE A 93 -9.75 -6.33 -0.20
C ILE A 93 -8.91 -7.52 0.29
N THR A 94 -9.51 -8.42 1.05
CA THR A 94 -8.82 -9.61 1.56
C THR A 94 -8.34 -10.48 0.42
N ASP A 95 -9.23 -10.83 -0.52
CA ASP A 95 -8.91 -11.68 -1.67
C ASP A 95 -7.79 -11.04 -2.53
N ILE A 96 -7.84 -9.74 -2.80
CA ILE A 96 -6.79 -9.03 -3.55
C ILE A 96 -5.43 -9.16 -2.86
N ILE A 97 -5.38 -8.96 -1.54
CA ILE A 97 -4.14 -8.99 -0.78
C ILE A 97 -3.59 -10.41 -0.63
N GLU A 98 -4.46 -11.39 -0.41
CA GLU A 98 -4.07 -12.80 -0.39
C GLU A 98 -3.49 -13.22 -1.74
N MET A 99 -4.17 -12.91 -2.84
CA MET A 99 -3.65 -13.14 -4.20
C MET A 99 -2.31 -12.44 -4.42
N ALA A 100 -2.15 -11.19 -3.97
CA ALA A 100 -0.88 -10.46 -4.12
C ALA A 100 0.27 -11.11 -3.32
N VAL A 101 0.00 -11.62 -2.12
CA VAL A 101 1.01 -12.30 -1.31
C VAL A 101 1.36 -13.67 -1.89
N GLU A 102 0.36 -14.43 -2.35
CA GLU A 102 0.56 -15.74 -2.98
C GLU A 102 1.35 -15.62 -4.29
N SER A 103 1.04 -14.61 -5.09
CA SER A 103 1.67 -14.34 -6.38
C SER A 103 2.86 -13.36 -6.31
N VAL A 104 3.41 -13.09 -5.12
CA VAL A 104 4.49 -12.09 -4.95
C VAL A 104 5.76 -12.38 -5.79
N ASP A 105 5.94 -13.62 -6.24
CA ASP A 105 7.04 -14.01 -7.11
C ASP A 105 6.84 -13.56 -8.57
N SER A 106 5.58 -13.34 -8.99
CA SER A 106 5.13 -13.07 -10.36
C SER A 106 3.91 -12.14 -10.40
N LEU A 107 3.94 -11.05 -9.65
CA LEU A 107 2.80 -10.13 -9.46
C LEU A 107 2.19 -9.64 -10.78
N ASP A 108 3.03 -9.21 -11.72
CA ASP A 108 2.57 -8.63 -12.98
C ASP A 108 1.85 -9.66 -13.85
N ASP A 109 2.43 -10.86 -13.98
CA ASP A 109 1.89 -11.96 -14.77
C ASP A 109 0.61 -12.56 -14.18
N SER A 110 0.52 -12.60 -12.84
CA SER A 110 -0.54 -13.32 -12.12
C SER A 110 -1.72 -12.44 -11.72
N LEU A 111 -1.46 -11.20 -11.29
CA LEU A 111 -2.47 -10.31 -10.71
C LEU A 111 -2.63 -9.01 -11.50
N GLY A 112 -1.62 -8.58 -12.26
CA GLY A 112 -1.63 -7.32 -12.99
C GLY A 112 -2.80 -7.20 -13.97
N SER A 113 -3.03 -8.22 -14.81
CA SER A 113 -4.13 -8.23 -15.79
C SER A 113 -5.51 -8.26 -15.13
N PHE A 114 -5.65 -8.98 -14.02
CA PHE A 114 -6.86 -9.04 -13.22
C PHE A 114 -7.23 -7.65 -12.67
N LEU A 115 -6.32 -6.99 -11.97
CA LEU A 115 -6.58 -5.68 -11.36
C LEU A 115 -6.97 -4.61 -12.39
N VAL A 116 -6.35 -4.63 -13.57
CA VAL A 116 -6.66 -3.69 -14.66
C VAL A 116 -8.03 -3.97 -15.27
N SER A 117 -8.39 -5.24 -15.48
CA SER A 117 -9.64 -5.61 -16.14
C SER A 117 -10.87 -5.30 -15.28
N TYR A 118 -10.74 -5.47 -13.96
CA TYR A 118 -11.85 -5.34 -13.02
C TYR A 118 -12.02 -3.93 -12.42
N SER A 119 -11.18 -2.97 -12.82
CA SER A 119 -11.30 -1.55 -12.48
C SER A 119 -11.99 -0.71 -13.57
N SER A 120 -12.41 -1.32 -14.68
CA SER A 120 -13.29 -0.68 -15.68
C SER A 120 -14.67 -0.32 -15.12
N GLU A 121 -15.45 0.52 -15.80
CA GLU A 121 -16.76 1.05 -15.36
C GLU A 121 -17.76 -0.04 -14.87
N ASN A 122 -17.67 -1.22 -15.48
CA ASN A 122 -18.52 -2.40 -15.19
C ASN A 122 -17.82 -3.45 -14.31
N GLY A 123 -16.58 -3.19 -13.90
CA GLY A 123 -15.78 -4.03 -13.04
C GLY A 123 -16.12 -3.81 -11.57
N PHE A 124 -15.96 -4.86 -10.75
CA PHE A 124 -16.30 -4.82 -9.33
C PHE A 124 -15.35 -3.95 -8.48
N LEU A 125 -14.28 -3.41 -9.07
CA LEU A 125 -13.38 -2.41 -8.46
C LEU A 125 -13.66 -0.98 -8.96
N GLY A 126 -14.69 -0.82 -9.81
CA GLY A 126 -15.08 0.40 -10.50
C GLY A 126 -15.94 1.39 -9.72
N GLU A 127 -16.07 2.60 -10.25
CA GLU A 127 -16.75 3.75 -9.60
C GLU A 127 -18.25 3.54 -9.33
N SER A 128 -18.91 2.65 -10.09
CA SER A 128 -20.36 2.42 -10.04
C SER A 128 -20.89 1.92 -8.68
N GLU A 129 -20.02 1.33 -7.84
CA GLU A 129 -20.36 0.90 -6.48
C GLU A 129 -19.69 1.77 -5.38
N GLY A 130 -19.12 2.93 -5.72
CA GLY A 130 -18.46 3.83 -4.76
C GLY A 130 -17.00 3.49 -4.44
N PHE A 131 -16.35 2.69 -5.29
CA PHE A 131 -14.91 2.39 -5.27
C PHE A 131 -14.10 3.38 -6.13
N ASP A 132 -14.40 4.67 -6.00
CA ASP A 132 -13.69 5.71 -6.73
C ASP A 132 -12.21 5.81 -6.33
N ARG A 133 -11.44 6.64 -7.05
CA ARG A 133 -10.02 6.88 -6.74
C ARG A 133 -9.81 7.28 -5.28
N GLY A 134 -10.68 8.13 -4.73
CA GLY A 134 -10.61 8.57 -3.33
C GLY A 134 -10.79 7.44 -2.32
N TYR A 135 -11.64 6.46 -2.62
CA TYR A 135 -11.75 5.24 -1.83
C TYR A 135 -10.43 4.45 -1.81
N TRP A 136 -9.84 4.22 -2.99
CA TRP A 136 -8.60 3.44 -3.10
C TRP A 136 -7.40 4.15 -2.48
N GLU A 137 -7.36 5.48 -2.48
CA GLU A 137 -6.37 6.26 -1.73
C GLU A 137 -6.45 5.95 -0.23
N ILE A 138 -7.64 5.99 0.37
CA ILE A 138 -7.85 5.71 1.79
C ILE A 138 -7.50 4.26 2.14
N VAL A 139 -7.91 3.31 1.29
CA VAL A 139 -7.57 1.89 1.44
C VAL A 139 -6.06 1.66 1.33
N SER A 140 -5.39 2.31 0.38
CA SER A 140 -3.94 2.20 0.20
C SER A 140 -3.17 2.63 1.45
N GLU A 141 -3.62 3.71 2.10
CA GLU A 141 -3.00 4.19 3.32
C GLU A 141 -3.16 3.17 4.45
N ALA A 142 -4.37 2.64 4.65
CA ALA A 142 -4.64 1.62 5.64
C ALA A 142 -3.76 0.38 5.41
N LEU A 143 -3.74 -0.15 4.18
CA LEU A 143 -2.92 -1.30 3.80
C LEU A 143 -1.42 -1.06 4.05
N CYS A 144 -0.92 0.16 3.81
CA CYS A 144 0.47 0.51 4.12
C CYS A 144 0.80 0.45 5.62
N GLN A 145 -0.20 0.63 6.49
CA GLN A 145 -0.04 0.51 7.95
C GLN A 145 -0.05 -0.94 8.43
N LEU A 146 -0.75 -1.84 7.74
CA LEU A 146 -0.94 -3.23 8.17
C LEU A 146 0.38 -3.94 8.51
N SER A 147 1.40 -3.78 7.65
CA SER A 147 2.72 -4.40 7.86
C SER A 147 3.40 -4.04 9.18
N ARG A 148 3.01 -2.93 9.82
CA ARG A 148 3.50 -2.56 11.16
C ARG A 148 3.03 -3.55 12.23
N HIS A 149 1.92 -4.24 12.00
CA HIS A 149 1.38 -5.27 12.89
C HIS A 149 1.97 -6.66 12.64
N PHE A 150 2.77 -6.86 11.59
CA PHE A 150 3.41 -8.15 11.36
C PHE A 150 4.38 -8.49 12.50
N PRO A 151 4.29 -9.69 13.11
CA PRO A 151 5.11 -10.08 14.27
C PRO A 151 6.54 -10.48 13.84
N VAL A 152 7.24 -9.55 13.20
CA VAL A 152 8.62 -9.71 12.69
C VAL A 152 9.57 -8.88 13.55
N LYS A 153 10.51 -9.54 14.21
CA LYS A 153 11.49 -8.89 15.11
C LYS A 153 12.72 -8.37 14.36
N SER A 154 13.26 -9.14 13.43
CA SER A 154 14.40 -8.75 12.58
C SER A 154 13.92 -8.19 11.24
N HIS A 155 14.70 -7.31 10.61
CA HIS A 155 14.37 -6.76 9.28
C HIS A 155 13.00 -6.07 9.17
N LYS A 156 12.45 -5.56 10.28
CA LYS A 156 11.11 -4.94 10.30
C LYS A 156 10.96 -3.82 9.28
N SER A 157 11.98 -2.96 9.16
CA SER A 157 11.98 -1.87 8.17
C SER A 157 11.93 -2.41 6.74
N ASP A 158 12.76 -3.40 6.42
CA ASP A 158 12.80 -4.04 5.11
C ASP A 158 11.45 -4.71 4.77
N THR A 159 10.81 -5.37 5.75
CA THR A 159 9.48 -5.97 5.58
C THR A 159 8.41 -4.91 5.30
N VAL A 160 8.42 -3.79 6.02
CA VAL A 160 7.47 -2.69 5.82
C VAL A 160 7.66 -2.06 4.44
N LEU A 161 8.91 -1.83 4.01
CA LEU A 161 9.21 -1.29 2.69
C LEU A 161 8.80 -2.26 1.58
N ALA A 162 9.13 -3.55 1.71
CA ALA A 162 8.73 -4.59 0.77
C ALA A 162 7.20 -4.67 0.65
N TRP A 163 6.48 -4.64 1.77
CA TRP A 163 5.02 -4.60 1.77
C TRP A 163 4.46 -3.39 1.03
N ARG A 164 5.01 -2.20 1.29
CA ARG A 164 4.58 -0.97 0.59
C ARG A 164 4.79 -1.04 -0.91
N ILE A 165 5.84 -1.72 -1.38
CA ILE A 165 6.04 -1.97 -2.81
C ILE A 165 4.91 -2.84 -3.38
N VAL A 166 4.46 -3.87 -2.67
CA VAL A 166 3.29 -4.69 -3.08
C VAL A 166 2.02 -3.85 -3.13
N ILE A 167 1.77 -3.03 -2.09
CA ILE A 167 0.58 -2.17 -2.09
C ILE A 167 0.64 -1.15 -3.24
N LEU A 168 1.80 -0.55 -3.48
CA LEU A 168 1.99 0.36 -4.60
C LEU A 168 1.74 -0.33 -5.95
N PHE A 169 2.16 -1.58 -6.11
CA PHE A 169 1.83 -2.39 -7.29
C PHE A 169 0.33 -2.51 -7.48
N VAL A 170 -0.39 -2.94 -6.44
CA VAL A 170 -1.85 -3.13 -6.50
C VAL A 170 -2.56 -1.83 -6.90
N ILE A 171 -2.24 -0.75 -6.20
CA ILE A 171 -2.90 0.55 -6.42
C ILE A 171 -2.57 1.12 -7.79
N ASN A 172 -1.31 1.03 -8.25
CA ASN A 172 -0.95 1.51 -9.58
C ASN A 172 -1.67 0.73 -10.69
N LYS A 173 -1.96 -0.56 -10.49
CA LYS A 173 -2.71 -1.35 -11.48
C LYS A 173 -4.19 -0.99 -11.51
N ILE A 174 -4.80 -0.76 -10.35
CA ILE A 174 -6.19 -0.28 -10.26
C ILE A 174 -6.31 1.11 -10.91
N GLU A 175 -5.40 2.02 -10.54
CA GLU A 175 -5.33 3.37 -11.09
C GLU A 175 -5.12 3.37 -12.62
N TYR A 176 -4.27 2.46 -13.12
CA TYR A 176 -4.09 2.30 -14.55
C TYR A 176 -5.37 1.85 -15.25
N GLY A 177 -6.16 0.96 -14.64
CA GLY A 177 -7.45 0.55 -15.19
C GLY A 177 -8.46 1.70 -15.25
N PHE A 178 -8.55 2.55 -14.21
CA PHE A 178 -9.38 3.76 -14.25
C PHE A 178 -8.98 4.70 -15.40
N ASN A 179 -7.68 4.94 -15.58
CA ASN A 179 -7.18 5.81 -16.64
C ASN A 179 -7.39 5.23 -18.05
N LEU A 180 -7.51 3.91 -18.21
CA LEU A 180 -7.85 3.29 -19.49
C LEU A 180 -9.33 3.49 -19.83
N ASP A 181 -10.20 3.39 -18.84
CA ASP A 181 -11.64 3.54 -18.97
C ASP A 181 -12.04 4.97 -19.39
N GLU A 182 -11.41 5.98 -18.76
CA GLU A 182 -11.56 7.40 -19.14
C GLU A 182 -11.17 7.66 -20.60
N LYS A 183 -10.08 7.06 -21.08
CA LYS A 183 -9.64 7.23 -22.48
C LYS A 183 -10.60 6.59 -23.47
N LEU A 184 -11.28 5.51 -23.09
CA LEU A 184 -12.25 4.83 -23.95
C LEU A 184 -13.56 5.62 -24.03
N THR A 185 -14.00 6.22 -22.93
CA THR A 185 -15.20 7.06 -22.89
C THR A 185 -15.01 8.37 -23.67
N ASP A 186 -13.84 9.01 -23.55
CA ASP A 186 -13.48 10.23 -24.31
C ASP A 186 -13.39 10.03 -25.83
N HIS A 187 -13.20 8.80 -26.32
CA HIS A 187 -13.13 8.48 -27.75
C HIS A 187 -14.46 7.98 -28.32
N SER A 188 -15.48 7.85 -27.47
CA SER A 188 -16.80 7.32 -27.82
C SER A 188 -17.89 8.40 -27.92
N GLY A 189 -17.56 9.66 -27.62
CA GLY A 189 -18.44 10.85 -27.72
C GLY A 189 -18.07 11.77 -28.87
#